data_AF-A0A9Q9EMP9-F1
#
_entry.id   AF-A0A9Q9EMP9-F1
#
_cell.length_a   1.000
_cell.length_b   1.000
_cell.length_c   1.000
_cell.angle_alpha   90.00
_cell.angle_beta   90.00
_cell.angle_gamma   90.00
#
_symmetry.space_group_name_H-M   'P 1'
#
loop_
_entity.id
_entity.type
_entity.pdbx_description
1 polymer ?
#
loop_
_entity_poly.entity_id
_entity_poly.type
_entity_poly.pdbx_seq_one_letter_code
_entity_poly.pdbx_strand_id
1 'polypeptide(L)'
;MRPFPSVLFVFGFSSCVSSQLLSGVAGSADQQRLQNQLCNKTFADANATGIYTITPDVTDVDTPISWGGTVFQSNDSTSNRIELSLWFSSGGQNYSDNFDLGYDACYLWPAPFSFNTYVRGQSDNGSCIQTLDETCVSDLLAATTAGSARLTGIPTNLSTNSLPDVCSQLASELTTNFPDSCKPYFNSTGLLPVAVYGGLPALGGPLTGNQSLVDRAKCKLNTTSNEEFSLMWTQFGEFSLDTYYLANYFVIPVITAFMPIADSQRQITLNTPKSFMSCGRTSNLTQGSIPIPAAPAPELVETFVGSNGSAMAANGTSSNTTDSAQSTQENGDADGGSISGGAIAGIVIGVVLGLAVVGAAVWFFVFRKRKGQTGAAELSGYGAIENKETRQNSVEAPNNNSISEMGGTDGGQYQPGWKTSEAVELPTYRNPVELPGNR
;
A
#
# COMPACT_ATOMS: atom_id res chain seq x y z
N MET A 1 10.62 16.17 -38.76
CA MET A 1 10.87 15.61 -37.41
C MET A 1 11.28 16.77 -36.52
N ARG A 2 10.41 17.19 -35.59
CA ARG A 2 10.76 18.20 -34.59
C ARG A 2 11.52 17.49 -33.46
N PRO A 3 12.64 18.02 -32.97
CA PRO A 3 13.35 17.39 -31.86
C PRO A 3 12.43 17.39 -30.64
N PHE A 4 12.27 16.22 -30.02
CA PHE A 4 11.56 16.10 -28.76
C PHE A 4 12.21 17.05 -27.74
N PRO A 5 11.43 17.85 -27.00
CA PRO A 5 11.98 18.71 -25.96
C PRO A 5 12.72 17.86 -24.93
N SER A 6 13.94 18.30 -24.62
CA SER A 6 14.93 17.60 -23.80
C SER A 6 14.39 17.18 -22.43
N VAL A 7 14.83 16.00 -22.00
CA VAL A 7 14.58 15.26 -20.73
C VAL A 7 14.60 16.12 -19.45
N LEU A 8 15.17 17.32 -19.47
CA LEU A 8 15.15 18.27 -18.35
C LEU A 8 13.72 18.69 -17.91
N PHE A 9 12.71 18.60 -18.78
CA PHE A 9 11.34 18.97 -18.42
C PHE A 9 10.63 17.94 -17.51
N VAL A 10 11.17 16.73 -17.37
CA VAL A 10 10.55 15.66 -16.55
C VAL A 10 10.83 15.85 -15.05
N PHE A 11 11.92 16.53 -14.67
CA PHE A 11 12.33 16.62 -13.26
C PHE A 11 11.60 17.71 -12.45
N GLY A 12 11.06 18.74 -13.10
CA GLY A 12 10.35 19.84 -12.42
C GLY A 12 8.94 19.50 -11.91
N PHE A 13 8.36 18.38 -12.36
CA PHE A 13 6.98 17.99 -12.05
C PHE A 13 6.84 16.96 -10.92
N SER A 14 7.95 16.53 -10.32
CA SER A 14 8.01 15.30 -9.51
C SER A 14 7.31 15.38 -8.13
N SER A 15 7.05 16.57 -7.58
CA SER A 15 6.49 16.68 -6.22
C SER A 15 4.95 16.70 -6.18
N CYS A 16 4.31 17.47 -7.08
CA CYS A 16 2.85 17.63 -7.05
C CYS A 16 2.12 16.47 -7.72
N VAL A 17 2.66 15.89 -8.80
CA VAL A 17 1.97 14.80 -9.49
C VAL A 17 2.13 13.49 -8.74
N SER A 18 3.31 13.23 -8.15
CA SER A 18 3.53 12.03 -7.32
C SER A 18 2.71 12.01 -6.04
N SER A 19 2.42 13.17 -5.44
CA SER A 19 1.55 13.25 -4.26
C SER A 19 0.08 13.00 -4.58
N GLN A 20 -0.37 13.34 -5.80
CA GLN A 20 -1.68 12.91 -6.29
C GLN A 20 -1.74 11.40 -6.51
N LEU A 21 -0.60 10.75 -6.78
CA LEU A 21 -0.51 9.31 -6.97
C LEU A 21 -0.54 8.47 -5.67
N LEU A 22 -0.72 9.08 -4.50
CA LEU A 22 -0.87 8.33 -3.23
C LEU A 22 -2.28 8.43 -2.61
N SER A 23 -3.20 9.21 -3.18
CA SER A 23 -4.56 9.43 -2.66
C SER A 23 -5.63 8.51 -3.26
N GLY A 24 -5.31 7.25 -3.52
CA GLY A 24 -6.29 6.34 -4.12
C GLY A 24 -7.34 5.82 -3.13
N VAL A 25 -8.38 5.21 -3.69
CA VAL A 25 -9.56 4.69 -3.01
C VAL A 25 -9.45 3.16 -2.94
N ALA A 26 -9.69 2.58 -1.77
CA ALA A 26 -9.77 1.13 -1.61
C ALA A 26 -10.95 0.57 -2.44
N GLY A 27 -10.77 -0.57 -3.09
CA GLY A 27 -11.82 -1.18 -3.92
C GLY A 27 -13.06 -1.66 -3.15
N SER A 28 -12.99 -1.66 -1.81
CA SER A 28 -14.11 -1.89 -0.90
C SER A 28 -14.96 -0.63 -0.61
N ALA A 29 -14.58 0.53 -1.13
CA ALA A 29 -15.35 1.76 -0.99
C ALA A 29 -16.70 1.68 -1.73
N ASP A 30 -17.62 2.56 -1.38
CA ASP A 30 -18.94 2.57 -2.01
C ASP A 30 -18.85 2.82 -3.53
N GLN A 31 -19.63 2.08 -4.32
CA GLN A 31 -19.54 2.10 -5.79
C GLN A 31 -19.76 3.49 -6.38
N GLN A 32 -20.61 4.31 -5.73
CA GLN A 32 -20.83 5.69 -6.14
C GLN A 32 -19.56 6.54 -6.12
N ARG A 33 -18.59 6.19 -5.27
CA ARG A 33 -17.28 6.86 -5.18
C ARG A 33 -16.24 6.23 -6.08
N LEU A 34 -16.32 4.92 -6.32
CA LEU A 34 -15.32 4.22 -7.10
C LEU A 34 -15.42 4.58 -8.59
N GLN A 35 -16.62 4.62 -9.18
CA GLN A 35 -16.84 4.90 -10.62
C GLN A 35 -15.81 4.28 -11.58
N ASN A 36 -15.11 3.20 -11.20
CA ASN A 36 -13.95 2.70 -11.95
C ASN A 36 -14.46 2.15 -13.28
N GLN A 37 -13.86 2.62 -14.37
CA GLN A 37 -14.37 2.39 -15.72
C GLN A 37 -14.08 0.98 -16.24
N LEU A 38 -13.28 0.21 -15.50
CA LEU A 38 -12.95 -1.19 -15.78
C LEU A 38 -13.77 -2.18 -14.96
N CYS A 39 -14.69 -1.74 -14.09
CA CYS A 39 -15.59 -2.67 -13.39
C CYS A 39 -16.47 -3.43 -14.39
N ASN A 40 -16.55 -4.75 -14.21
CA ASN A 40 -17.23 -5.70 -15.08
C ASN A 40 -16.71 -5.72 -16.53
N LYS A 41 -15.46 -5.27 -16.74
CA LYS A 41 -14.74 -5.35 -18.01
C LYS A 41 -13.64 -6.38 -17.95
N THR A 42 -12.77 -6.38 -18.96
CA THR A 42 -11.60 -7.26 -19.05
C THR A 42 -10.31 -6.46 -19.08
N PHE A 43 -9.17 -7.15 -18.92
CA PHE A 43 -7.86 -6.53 -19.07
C PHE A 43 -7.65 -5.95 -20.49
N ALA A 44 -8.31 -6.52 -21.52
CA ALA A 44 -8.22 -6.02 -22.89
C ALA A 44 -8.87 -4.64 -23.08
N ASP A 45 -9.71 -4.20 -22.14
CA ASP A 45 -10.33 -2.87 -22.15
C ASP A 45 -9.43 -1.78 -21.55
N ALA A 46 -8.37 -2.17 -20.83
CA ALA A 46 -7.38 -1.24 -20.30
C ALA A 46 -6.40 -0.79 -21.39
N ASN A 47 -5.83 0.41 -21.24
CA ASN A 47 -4.79 0.87 -22.17
C ASN A 47 -3.47 0.13 -21.97
N ALA A 48 -3.16 -0.19 -20.72
CA ALA A 48 -1.98 -0.95 -20.33
C ALA A 48 -2.30 -1.90 -19.19
N THR A 49 -1.63 -3.05 -19.19
CA THR A 49 -1.85 -4.12 -18.20
C THR A 49 -0.54 -4.76 -17.78
N GLY A 50 -0.53 -5.39 -16.61
CA GLY A 50 0.54 -6.30 -16.20
C GLY A 50 0.00 -7.26 -15.14
N ILE A 51 0.28 -8.54 -15.30
CA ILE A 51 -0.20 -9.60 -14.40
C ILE A 51 1.02 -10.35 -13.86
N TYR A 52 1.03 -10.57 -12.56
CA TYR A 52 2.12 -11.15 -11.80
C TYR A 52 1.57 -12.30 -10.99
N THR A 53 1.97 -13.51 -11.34
CA THR A 53 1.45 -14.73 -10.72
C THR A 53 2.50 -15.31 -9.79
N ILE A 54 2.09 -15.66 -8.57
CA ILE A 54 2.93 -16.32 -7.58
C ILE A 54 2.26 -17.60 -7.10
N THR A 55 3.07 -18.59 -6.76
CA THR A 55 2.61 -19.88 -6.20
C THR A 55 3.13 -19.96 -4.77
N PRO A 56 2.30 -19.60 -3.76
CA PRO A 56 2.80 -19.36 -2.41
C PRO A 56 3.11 -20.61 -1.57
N ASP A 57 2.90 -21.84 -2.08
CA ASP A 57 3.16 -23.09 -1.35
C ASP A 57 2.55 -23.08 0.07
N VAL A 58 1.31 -22.60 0.20
CA VAL A 58 0.64 -22.45 1.52
C VAL A 58 -0.22 -23.64 1.90
N THR A 59 -0.53 -24.52 0.94
CA THR A 59 -1.29 -25.75 1.14
C THR A 59 -0.77 -26.84 0.21
N ASP A 60 -1.23 -28.09 0.39
CA ASP A 60 -0.92 -29.20 -0.52
C ASP A 60 -1.40 -28.95 -1.97
N VAL A 61 -2.31 -27.98 -2.16
CA VAL A 61 -2.78 -27.55 -3.48
C VAL A 61 -2.13 -26.20 -3.79
N ASP A 62 -1.03 -26.25 -4.52
CA ASP A 62 -0.30 -25.09 -5.06
C ASP A 62 -1.17 -24.30 -6.04
N THR A 63 -2.13 -23.54 -5.53
CA THR A 63 -3.00 -22.71 -6.34
C THR A 63 -2.31 -21.38 -6.58
N PRO A 64 -2.03 -21.01 -7.85
CA PRO A 64 -1.44 -19.72 -8.15
C PRO A 64 -2.41 -18.60 -7.79
N ILE A 65 -1.89 -17.52 -7.22
CA ILE A 65 -2.60 -16.25 -7.06
C ILE A 65 -1.94 -15.20 -7.93
N SER A 66 -2.70 -14.17 -8.31
CA SER A 66 -2.19 -13.16 -9.25
C SER A 66 -2.51 -11.74 -8.82
N TRP A 67 -1.52 -10.87 -8.92
CA TRP A 67 -1.67 -9.42 -8.83
C TRP A 67 -1.74 -8.83 -10.24
N GLY A 68 -2.67 -7.90 -10.46
CA GLY A 68 -2.87 -7.22 -11.74
C GLY A 68 -2.76 -5.72 -11.60
N GLY A 69 -1.99 -5.07 -12.46
CA GLY A 69 -1.99 -3.61 -12.65
C GLY A 69 -2.71 -3.23 -13.93
N THR A 70 -3.48 -2.13 -13.90
CA THR A 70 -4.07 -1.54 -15.12
C THR A 70 -3.92 -0.03 -15.15
N VAL A 71 -3.67 0.52 -16.33
CA VAL A 71 -3.85 1.94 -16.64
C VAL A 71 -4.97 2.07 -17.66
N PHE A 72 -5.94 2.92 -17.36
CA PHE A 72 -7.06 3.25 -18.24
C PHE A 72 -7.17 4.75 -18.44
N GLN A 73 -7.42 5.15 -19.67
CA GLN A 73 -7.67 6.51 -20.10
C GLN A 73 -9.02 6.49 -20.82
N SER A 74 -10.02 7.11 -20.21
CA SER A 74 -11.32 7.24 -20.87
C SER A 74 -11.23 8.33 -21.94
N ASN A 75 -11.59 7.99 -23.17
CA ASN A 75 -11.78 8.96 -24.25
C ASN A 75 -13.22 9.48 -24.32
N ASP A 76 -14.09 9.09 -23.39
CA ASP A 76 -15.42 9.67 -23.32
C ASP A 76 -15.37 11.06 -22.70
N SER A 77 -15.96 12.02 -23.40
CA SER A 77 -16.20 13.41 -23.00
C SER A 77 -16.72 13.58 -21.57
N THR A 78 -17.38 12.57 -21.00
CA THR A 78 -17.98 12.60 -19.67
C THR A 78 -17.01 12.31 -18.52
N SER A 79 -15.88 11.65 -18.79
CA SER A 79 -14.96 11.17 -17.75
C SER A 79 -13.50 11.31 -18.19
N ASN A 80 -13.07 12.53 -18.53
CA ASN A 80 -11.68 12.84 -18.84
C ASN A 80 -10.79 12.65 -17.60
N ARG A 81 -10.31 11.43 -17.36
CA ARG A 81 -9.36 11.09 -16.31
C ARG A 81 -8.51 9.87 -16.67
N ILE A 82 -7.37 9.75 -16.01
CA ILE A 82 -6.52 8.56 -16.02
C ILE A 82 -6.84 7.75 -14.76
N GLU A 83 -6.95 6.44 -14.90
CA GLU A 83 -7.19 5.50 -13.81
C GLU A 83 -6.02 4.54 -13.69
N LEU A 84 -5.39 4.49 -12.53
CA LEU A 84 -4.40 3.48 -12.16
C LEU A 84 -5.05 2.54 -11.13
N SER A 85 -5.05 1.24 -11.38
CA SER A 85 -5.72 0.28 -10.50
C SER A 85 -4.88 -0.96 -10.24
N LEU A 86 -5.01 -1.47 -9.01
CA LEU A 86 -4.44 -2.72 -8.52
C LEU A 86 -5.56 -3.73 -8.29
N TRP A 87 -5.35 -4.94 -8.80
CA TRP A 87 -6.28 -6.03 -8.82
C TRP A 87 -5.67 -7.28 -8.20
N PHE A 88 -6.51 -8.14 -7.64
CA PHE A 88 -6.08 -9.41 -7.03
C PHE A 88 -6.98 -10.57 -7.48
N SER A 89 -6.38 -11.66 -7.93
CA SER A 89 -7.04 -12.94 -8.21
C SER A 89 -6.63 -13.97 -7.17
N SER A 90 -7.62 -14.67 -6.61
CA SER A 90 -7.41 -15.77 -5.67
C SER A 90 -7.13 -17.11 -6.37
N GLY A 91 -7.04 -17.14 -7.71
CA GLY A 91 -6.89 -18.40 -8.45
C GLY A 91 -8.11 -19.32 -8.33
N GLY A 92 -9.29 -18.76 -8.07
CA GLY A 92 -10.54 -19.51 -7.85
C GLY A 92 -10.75 -19.99 -6.42
N GLN A 93 -9.81 -19.73 -5.51
CA GLN A 93 -9.96 -20.03 -4.10
C GLN A 93 -10.96 -19.09 -3.41
N ASN A 94 -11.70 -19.61 -2.43
CA ASN A 94 -12.68 -18.85 -1.69
C ASN A 94 -12.04 -18.05 -0.54
N TYR A 95 -11.59 -16.84 -0.85
CA TYR A 95 -10.99 -15.93 0.13
C TYR A 95 -12.04 -15.20 1.00
N SER A 96 -13.32 -15.23 0.58
CA SER A 96 -14.43 -14.67 1.36
C SER A 96 -14.85 -15.56 2.53
N ASP A 97 -14.67 -16.89 2.40
CA ASP A 97 -15.04 -17.78 3.48
C ASP A 97 -14.01 -17.70 4.59
N ASN A 98 -14.53 -17.60 5.80
CA ASN A 98 -13.74 -17.82 6.98
C ASN A 98 -13.52 -19.35 7.00
N PHE A 99 -12.40 -19.88 7.48
CA PHE A 99 -12.19 -21.33 7.69
C PHE A 99 -11.66 -22.17 6.51
N ASP A 100 -12.20 -22.11 5.29
CA ASP A 100 -11.92 -23.15 4.26
C ASP A 100 -10.46 -23.24 3.78
N LEU A 101 -9.72 -22.12 3.79
CA LEU A 101 -8.33 -22.09 3.32
C LEU A 101 -7.34 -22.65 4.35
N GLY A 102 -7.71 -22.67 5.63
CA GLY A 102 -6.81 -23.12 6.71
C GLY A 102 -5.66 -22.16 7.07
N TYR A 103 -5.64 -20.96 6.48
CA TYR A 103 -4.68 -19.88 6.76
C TYR A 103 -5.37 -18.51 6.67
N ASP A 104 -4.72 -17.48 7.23
CA ASP A 104 -5.08 -16.09 7.01
C ASP A 104 -4.08 -15.39 6.09
N ALA A 105 -4.52 -14.37 5.36
CA ALA A 105 -3.64 -13.59 4.50
C ALA A 105 -3.87 -12.09 4.63
N CYS A 106 -2.78 -11.32 4.58
CA CYS A 106 -2.76 -9.87 4.47
C CYS A 106 -1.99 -9.47 3.21
N TYR A 107 -2.36 -8.34 2.60
CA TYR A 107 -1.43 -7.63 1.72
C TYR A 107 -1.03 -6.29 2.31
N LEU A 108 0.24 -5.95 2.14
CA LEU A 108 0.88 -4.77 2.69
C LEU A 108 1.52 -3.97 1.56
N TRP A 109 1.53 -2.66 1.70
CA TRP A 109 2.08 -1.74 0.71
C TRP A 109 3.19 -0.89 1.34
N PRO A 110 4.47 -1.14 1.06
CA PRO A 110 5.56 -0.27 1.49
C PRO A 110 5.68 0.96 0.58
N ALA A 111 5.75 2.16 1.14
CA ALA A 111 5.85 3.41 0.40
C ALA A 111 6.51 4.52 1.23
N PRO A 112 6.92 5.65 0.62
CA PRO A 112 7.00 5.89 -0.82
C PRO A 112 8.32 5.41 -1.43
N PHE A 113 8.28 4.87 -2.65
CA PHE A 113 9.47 4.62 -3.46
C PHE A 113 10.20 5.92 -3.82
N SER A 114 11.53 5.83 -3.96
CA SER A 114 12.31 6.90 -4.60
C SER A 114 11.97 6.96 -6.10
N PHE A 115 12.22 8.11 -6.74
CA PHE A 115 12.06 8.21 -8.20
C PHE A 115 12.94 7.20 -8.95
N ASN A 116 14.19 7.03 -8.51
CA ASN A 116 15.12 6.08 -9.10
C ASN A 116 14.59 4.63 -8.99
N THR A 117 13.91 4.30 -7.89
CA THR A 117 13.31 2.98 -7.69
C THR A 117 12.19 2.70 -8.69
N TYR A 118 11.32 3.68 -8.99
CA TYR A 118 10.32 3.52 -10.05
C TYR A 118 10.97 3.28 -11.41
N VAL A 119 12.06 3.98 -11.71
CA VAL A 119 12.81 3.82 -12.96
C VAL A 119 13.47 2.44 -13.04
N ARG A 120 14.09 1.97 -11.96
CA ARG A 120 14.68 0.62 -11.88
C ARG A 120 13.63 -0.47 -12.07
N GLY A 121 12.44 -0.30 -11.51
CA GLY A 121 11.36 -1.27 -11.63
C GLY A 121 10.78 -1.41 -13.04
N GLN A 122 11.14 -0.54 -13.99
CA GLN A 122 10.67 -0.66 -15.38
C GLN A 122 11.17 -1.91 -16.10
N SER A 123 12.30 -2.50 -15.68
CA SER A 123 12.78 -3.76 -16.23
C SER A 123 12.34 -4.98 -15.41
N ASP A 124 11.74 -4.76 -14.23
CA ASP A 124 11.36 -5.83 -13.31
C ASP A 124 10.29 -6.75 -13.90
N ASN A 125 10.44 -8.04 -13.63
CA ASN A 125 9.54 -9.10 -14.08
C ASN A 125 8.42 -9.40 -13.07
N GLY A 126 8.34 -8.63 -11.99
CA GLY A 126 7.39 -8.82 -10.88
C GLY A 126 8.01 -9.35 -9.61
N SER A 127 9.25 -9.85 -9.64
CA SER A 127 9.94 -10.40 -8.46
C SER A 127 10.44 -9.36 -7.48
N CYS A 128 10.41 -8.07 -7.85
CA CYS A 128 11.02 -6.96 -7.11
C CYS A 128 12.55 -6.93 -7.08
N ILE A 129 13.25 -7.97 -7.55
CA ILE A 129 14.73 -8.04 -7.41
C ILE A 129 15.42 -6.94 -8.23
N GLN A 130 14.90 -6.57 -9.40
CA GLN A 130 15.53 -5.49 -10.18
C GLN A 130 15.20 -4.11 -9.59
N THR A 131 14.00 -4.00 -9.04
CA THR A 131 13.49 -2.80 -8.37
C THR A 131 14.25 -2.50 -7.09
N LEU A 132 14.44 -3.51 -6.23
CA LEU A 132 14.87 -3.37 -4.83
C LEU A 132 16.17 -4.10 -4.49
N ASP A 133 16.75 -4.89 -5.38
CA ASP A 133 17.79 -5.90 -5.09
C ASP A 133 17.32 -7.08 -4.23
N GLU A 134 18.12 -8.15 -4.28
CA GLU A 134 17.84 -9.41 -3.59
C GLU A 134 17.94 -9.29 -2.07
N THR A 135 18.86 -8.46 -1.57
CA THR A 135 19.10 -8.29 -0.13
C THR A 135 17.92 -7.60 0.52
N CYS A 136 17.46 -6.48 -0.03
CA CYS A 136 16.28 -5.77 0.49
C CYS A 136 15.03 -6.66 0.41
N VAL A 137 14.78 -7.32 -0.72
CA VAL A 137 13.62 -8.22 -0.85
C VAL A 137 13.67 -9.32 0.22
N SER A 138 14.82 -9.98 0.38
CA SER A 138 15.01 -11.03 1.39
C SER A 138 14.78 -10.51 2.82
N ASP A 139 15.38 -9.38 3.18
CA ASP A 139 15.27 -8.82 4.53
C ASP A 139 13.82 -8.37 4.85
N LEU A 140 13.12 -7.80 3.87
CA LEU A 140 11.74 -7.36 4.03
C LEU A 140 10.78 -8.55 4.18
N LEU A 141 11.00 -9.63 3.43
CA LEU A 141 10.27 -10.89 3.60
C LEU A 141 10.58 -11.57 4.93
N ALA A 142 11.84 -11.60 5.35
CA ALA A 142 12.23 -12.14 6.65
C ALA A 142 11.56 -11.37 7.80
N ALA A 143 11.57 -10.05 7.75
CA ALA A 143 10.89 -9.19 8.73
C ALA A 143 9.37 -9.44 8.74
N THR A 144 8.75 -9.58 7.56
CA THR A 144 7.30 -9.84 7.43
C THR A 144 6.92 -11.20 8.02
N THR A 145 7.70 -12.24 7.72
CA THR A 145 7.50 -13.59 8.25
C THR A 145 7.67 -13.61 9.77
N ALA A 146 8.69 -12.94 10.31
CA ALA A 146 8.94 -12.85 11.75
C ALA A 146 7.82 -12.09 12.49
N GLY A 147 7.34 -10.97 11.93
CA GLY A 147 6.21 -10.22 12.48
C GLY A 147 4.93 -11.04 12.48
N SER A 148 4.65 -11.71 11.35
CA SER A 148 3.49 -12.61 11.23
C SER A 148 3.53 -13.72 12.28
N ALA A 149 4.69 -14.37 12.46
CA ALA A 149 4.87 -15.44 13.45
C ALA A 149 4.62 -14.95 14.88
N ARG A 150 5.03 -13.72 15.21
CA ARG A 150 4.82 -13.16 16.53
C ARG A 150 3.35 -12.82 16.79
N LEU A 151 2.65 -12.31 15.78
CA LEU A 151 1.24 -11.93 15.91
C LEU A 151 0.31 -13.14 15.98
N THR A 152 0.63 -14.24 15.30
CA THR A 152 -0.22 -15.45 15.27
C THR A 152 0.25 -16.57 16.20
N GLY A 153 1.51 -16.55 16.66
CA GLY A 153 2.11 -17.62 17.47
C GLY A 153 1.82 -17.55 18.98
N ILE A 154 1.23 -16.46 19.46
CA ILE A 154 0.84 -16.32 20.86
C ILE A 154 -0.64 -16.71 20.97
N PRO A 155 -1.07 -17.55 21.93
CA PRO A 155 -2.48 -17.80 22.23
C PRO A 155 -3.12 -16.49 22.70
N THR A 156 -3.53 -15.70 21.73
CA THR A 156 -4.17 -14.42 21.90
C THR A 156 -5.66 -14.65 21.73
N ASN A 157 -6.47 -13.87 22.44
CA ASN A 157 -7.93 -13.92 22.37
C ASN A 157 -8.44 -13.29 21.06
N LEU A 158 -7.85 -13.72 19.94
CA LEU A 158 -8.18 -13.28 18.59
C LEU A 158 -9.52 -13.90 18.22
N SER A 159 -10.48 -13.04 17.90
CA SER A 159 -11.79 -13.45 17.41
C SER A 159 -11.77 -13.55 15.88
N THR A 160 -12.84 -14.09 15.30
CA THR A 160 -13.04 -14.14 13.84
C THR A 160 -12.90 -12.79 13.13
N ASN A 161 -12.99 -11.66 13.84
CA ASN A 161 -12.89 -10.31 13.28
C ASN A 161 -11.55 -9.62 13.58
N SER A 162 -10.54 -10.32 14.10
CA SER A 162 -9.26 -9.72 14.48
C SER A 162 -8.29 -9.52 13.33
N LEU A 163 -8.51 -10.15 12.17
CA LEU A 163 -7.54 -10.13 11.07
C LEU A 163 -7.20 -8.72 10.57
N PRO A 164 -8.14 -7.76 10.41
CA PRO A 164 -7.78 -6.38 10.08
C PRO A 164 -6.81 -5.75 11.09
N ASP A 165 -7.02 -5.99 12.40
CA ASP A 165 -6.13 -5.49 13.44
C ASP A 165 -4.75 -6.16 13.37
N VAL A 166 -4.71 -7.46 13.07
CA VAL A 166 -3.45 -8.20 12.85
C VAL A 166 -2.69 -7.64 11.65
N CYS A 167 -3.35 -7.41 10.50
CA CYS A 167 -2.69 -6.83 9.32
C CYS A 167 -2.18 -5.40 9.61
N SER A 168 -2.95 -4.58 10.35
CA SER A 168 -2.55 -3.24 10.72
C SER A 168 -1.38 -3.23 11.70
N GLN A 169 -1.35 -4.15 12.67
CA GLN A 169 -0.25 -4.31 13.61
C GLN A 169 1.03 -4.78 12.90
N LEU A 170 0.90 -5.72 11.96
CA LEU A 170 2.02 -6.19 11.13
C LEU A 170 2.62 -5.04 10.32
N ALA A 171 1.78 -4.21 9.71
CA ALA A 171 2.22 -3.03 8.96
C ALA A 171 2.92 -1.99 9.86
N SER A 172 2.38 -1.75 11.07
CA SER A 172 3.01 -0.86 12.06
C SER A 172 4.37 -1.39 12.52
N GLU A 173 4.48 -2.71 12.71
CA GLU A 173 5.73 -3.35 13.09
C GLU A 173 6.78 -3.22 12.00
N LEU A 174 6.42 -3.48 10.74
CA LEU A 174 7.34 -3.35 9.60
C LEU A 174 7.75 -1.91 9.36
N THR A 175 6.85 -0.95 9.59
CA THR A 175 7.18 0.47 9.55
C THR A 175 8.23 0.82 10.61
N THR A 176 8.08 0.29 11.83
CA THR A 176 8.99 0.56 12.95
C THR A 176 10.35 -0.12 12.76
N ASN A 177 10.35 -1.35 12.25
CA ASN A 177 11.53 -2.18 12.06
C ASN A 177 11.89 -2.32 10.57
N PHE A 178 11.77 -1.22 9.82
CA PHE A 178 11.99 -1.26 8.38
C PHE A 178 13.46 -1.59 8.06
N PRO A 179 13.76 -2.62 7.23
CA PRO A 179 15.13 -3.05 6.98
C PRO A 179 16.04 -1.94 6.46
N ASP A 180 17.25 -1.84 7.02
CA ASP A 180 18.25 -0.85 6.61
C ASP A 180 18.68 -1.03 5.14
N SER A 181 18.79 -2.28 4.69
CA SER A 181 19.09 -2.64 3.30
C SER A 181 18.09 -2.07 2.30
N CYS A 182 16.83 -1.88 2.72
CA CYS A 182 15.79 -1.33 1.87
C CYS A 182 15.76 0.19 1.82
N LYS A 183 16.29 0.89 2.84
CA LYS A 183 16.16 2.35 2.94
C LYS A 183 16.57 3.14 1.68
N PRO A 184 17.66 2.80 0.94
CA PRO A 184 18.05 3.52 -0.28
C PRO A 184 17.00 3.51 -1.39
N TYR A 185 16.10 2.51 -1.40
CA TYR A 185 15.06 2.34 -2.40
C TYR A 185 13.79 3.14 -2.11
N PHE A 186 13.62 3.55 -0.86
CA PHE A 186 12.49 4.35 -0.45
C PHE A 186 12.96 5.79 -0.28
N ASN A 187 12.06 6.76 -0.35
CA ASN A 187 12.43 8.17 -0.28
C ASN A 187 12.83 8.54 1.17
N SER A 188 13.99 8.06 1.63
CA SER A 188 14.53 8.30 2.96
C SER A 188 15.29 9.62 3.06
N THR A 189 15.13 10.54 2.09
CA THR A 189 15.75 11.88 2.09
C THR A 189 15.30 12.77 3.26
N GLY A 190 14.53 12.21 4.21
CA GLY A 190 14.19 12.79 5.50
C GLY A 190 12.89 13.57 5.51
N LEU A 191 12.29 13.84 4.34
CA LEU A 191 11.04 14.59 4.26
C LEU A 191 9.83 13.75 4.66
N LEU A 192 9.83 12.45 4.35
CA LEU A 192 8.78 11.52 4.74
C LEU A 192 9.41 10.19 5.20
N PRO A 193 9.08 9.68 6.39
CA PRO A 193 9.53 8.36 6.79
C PRO A 193 8.90 7.29 5.89
N VAL A 194 9.62 6.18 5.70
CA VAL A 194 9.05 5.00 5.06
C VAL A 194 7.88 4.50 5.91
N ALA A 195 6.77 4.16 5.26
CA ALA A 195 5.60 3.61 5.89
C ALA A 195 5.18 2.32 5.16
N VAL A 196 4.79 1.32 5.93
CA VAL A 196 4.12 0.13 5.42
C VAL A 196 2.65 0.24 5.80
N TYR A 197 1.77 0.14 4.82
CA TYR A 197 0.32 0.20 5.01
C TYR A 197 -0.27 -1.21 4.97
N GLY A 198 -1.25 -1.51 5.82
CA GLY A 198 -1.86 -2.84 5.94
C GLY A 198 -3.21 -2.86 6.66
N GLY A 199 -3.98 -1.76 6.59
CA GLY A 199 -5.27 -1.66 7.29
C GLY A 199 -6.11 -0.49 6.79
N LEU A 200 -7.41 -0.57 7.01
CA LEU A 200 -8.36 0.49 6.62
C LEU A 200 -8.11 1.78 7.42
N PRO A 201 -8.31 2.97 6.83
CA PRO A 201 -8.81 3.23 5.48
C PRO A 201 -7.73 3.18 4.38
N ALA A 202 -6.51 2.73 4.70
CA ALA A 202 -5.32 2.86 3.87
C ALA A 202 -5.12 1.68 2.90
N LEU A 203 -4.05 1.80 2.10
CA LEU A 203 -3.50 0.79 1.20
C LEU A 203 -3.22 -0.51 1.99
N GLY A 204 -3.68 -1.67 1.54
CA GLY A 204 -3.43 -2.93 2.27
C GLY A 204 -4.53 -3.34 3.24
N GLY A 205 -4.46 -4.59 3.69
CA GLY A 205 -5.42 -5.15 4.62
C GLY A 205 -5.63 -6.65 4.46
N PRO A 206 -6.67 -7.20 5.10
CA PRO A 206 -6.98 -8.62 5.05
C PRO A 206 -7.38 -9.05 3.64
N LEU A 207 -6.81 -10.15 3.17
CA LEU A 207 -7.22 -10.83 1.95
C LEU A 207 -8.22 -11.96 2.23
N THR A 208 -8.24 -12.53 3.45
CA THR A 208 -9.14 -13.63 3.83
C THR A 208 -10.19 -13.23 4.86
N GLY A 209 -11.27 -14.01 4.93
CA GLY A 209 -12.35 -13.86 5.90
C GLY A 209 -13.45 -12.85 5.51
N ASN A 210 -14.43 -12.71 6.40
CA ASN A 210 -15.64 -11.90 6.20
C ASN A 210 -15.40 -10.38 6.08
N GLN A 211 -14.21 -9.90 6.44
CA GLN A 211 -13.80 -8.51 6.27
C GLN A 211 -12.70 -8.35 5.22
N SER A 212 -12.43 -9.41 4.45
CA SER A 212 -11.43 -9.36 3.40
C SER A 212 -11.74 -8.28 2.36
N LEU A 213 -10.68 -7.73 1.81
CA LEU A 213 -10.77 -6.81 0.69
C LEU A 213 -11.27 -7.52 -0.59
N VAL A 214 -11.08 -8.84 -0.69
CA VAL A 214 -11.60 -9.68 -1.78
C VAL A 214 -13.12 -9.82 -1.71
N ASP A 215 -13.67 -10.17 -0.54
CA ASP A 215 -15.12 -10.27 -0.32
C ASP A 215 -15.80 -8.91 -0.50
N ARG A 216 -15.18 -7.86 0.04
CA ARG A 216 -15.74 -6.50 0.00
C ARG A 216 -15.56 -5.80 -1.34
N ALA A 217 -14.76 -6.34 -2.26
CA ALA A 217 -14.55 -5.74 -3.57
C ALA A 217 -15.83 -5.86 -4.41
N LYS A 218 -16.55 -4.74 -4.55
CA LYS A 218 -17.75 -4.68 -5.40
C LYS A 218 -17.44 -4.60 -6.89
N CYS A 219 -16.18 -4.32 -7.24
CA CYS A 219 -15.71 -4.14 -8.60
C CYS A 219 -14.84 -5.34 -8.96
N LYS A 220 -15.25 -6.06 -10.00
CA LYS A 220 -14.54 -7.24 -10.52
C LYS A 220 -14.13 -6.99 -11.95
N LEU A 221 -13.04 -7.63 -12.37
CA LEU A 221 -12.54 -7.62 -13.73
C LEU A 221 -12.37 -9.07 -14.18
N ASN A 222 -12.96 -9.42 -15.32
CA ASN A 222 -13.00 -10.79 -15.82
C ASN A 222 -11.89 -11.00 -16.84
N THR A 223 -11.24 -12.15 -16.81
CA THR A 223 -10.36 -12.57 -17.91
C THR A 223 -11.13 -13.43 -18.91
N THR A 224 -10.53 -13.64 -20.08
CA THR A 224 -11.04 -14.61 -21.07
C THR A 224 -10.97 -16.06 -20.58
N SER A 225 -10.19 -16.34 -19.52
CA SER A 225 -10.04 -17.67 -18.92
C SER A 225 -11.00 -17.94 -17.76
N ASN A 226 -12.04 -17.10 -17.58
CA ASN A 226 -12.95 -17.14 -16.42
C ASN A 226 -12.25 -16.90 -15.06
N GLU A 227 -11.06 -16.31 -15.08
CA GLU A 227 -10.42 -15.85 -13.85
C GLU A 227 -10.99 -14.50 -13.45
N GLU A 228 -11.36 -14.35 -12.18
CA GLU A 228 -11.94 -13.12 -11.64
C GLU A 228 -10.89 -12.36 -10.82
N PHE A 229 -10.73 -11.08 -11.14
CA PHE A 229 -9.87 -10.16 -10.43
C PHE A 229 -10.71 -9.18 -9.61
N SER A 230 -10.40 -9.09 -8.32
CA SER A 230 -11.04 -8.17 -7.38
C SER A 230 -10.28 -6.85 -7.33
N LEU A 231 -10.99 -5.72 -7.42
CA LEU A 231 -10.35 -4.41 -7.27
C LEU A 231 -9.88 -4.23 -5.83
N MET A 232 -8.57 -4.07 -5.64
CA MET A 232 -7.98 -3.81 -4.31
C MET A 232 -7.83 -2.32 -4.07
N TRP A 233 -7.38 -1.60 -5.09
CA TRP A 233 -7.11 -0.16 -5.00
C TRP A 233 -7.23 0.49 -6.37
N THR A 234 -7.70 1.73 -6.41
CA THR A 234 -7.75 2.53 -7.63
C THR A 234 -7.46 3.99 -7.35
N GLN A 235 -6.96 4.70 -8.34
CA GLN A 235 -6.66 6.10 -8.26
C GLN A 235 -6.99 6.82 -9.56
N PHE A 236 -7.41 8.07 -9.41
CA PHE A 236 -7.77 8.95 -10.51
C PHE A 236 -6.77 10.09 -10.61
N GLY A 237 -6.28 10.35 -11.81
CA GLY A 237 -5.48 11.51 -12.16
C GLY A 237 -6.12 12.33 -13.26
N GLU A 238 -5.64 13.55 -13.46
CA GLU A 238 -6.07 14.42 -14.55
C GLU A 238 -5.81 13.77 -15.92
N PHE A 239 -6.68 14.04 -16.89
CA PHE A 239 -6.49 13.61 -18.28
C PHE A 239 -5.36 14.40 -18.94
N SER A 240 -4.13 13.94 -18.74
CA SER A 240 -2.94 14.47 -19.40
C SER A 240 -2.02 13.33 -19.85
N LEU A 241 -1.21 13.59 -20.88
CA LEU A 241 -0.19 12.63 -21.32
C LEU A 241 0.83 12.36 -20.21
N ASP A 242 1.18 13.37 -19.42
CA ASP A 242 2.15 13.22 -18.33
C ASP A 242 1.61 12.29 -17.23
N THR A 243 0.36 12.47 -16.83
CA THR A 243 -0.33 11.58 -15.88
C THR A 243 -0.43 10.16 -16.44
N TYR A 244 -0.74 10.01 -17.73
CA TYR A 244 -0.78 8.70 -18.38
C TYR A 244 0.59 8.02 -18.36
N TYR A 245 1.67 8.72 -18.71
CA TYR A 245 3.01 8.14 -18.67
C TYR A 245 3.45 7.80 -17.25
N LEU A 246 3.20 8.68 -16.28
CA LEU A 246 3.51 8.42 -14.87
C LEU A 246 2.75 7.22 -14.32
N ALA A 247 1.46 7.09 -14.65
CA ALA A 247 0.67 5.91 -14.25
C ALA A 247 1.26 4.62 -14.84
N ASN A 248 1.78 4.66 -16.06
CA ASN A 248 2.41 3.50 -16.70
C ASN A 248 3.82 3.18 -16.15
N TYR A 249 4.56 4.19 -15.70
CA TYR A 249 5.84 4.00 -15.01
C TYR A 249 5.67 3.63 -13.53
N PHE A 250 4.46 3.68 -13.00
CA PHE A 250 4.24 3.39 -11.60
C PHE A 250 4.50 1.92 -11.31
N VAL A 251 5.31 1.66 -10.28
CA VAL A 251 5.64 0.31 -9.79
C VAL A 251 5.00 0.17 -8.42
N ILE A 252 4.17 -0.84 -8.26
CA ILE A 252 3.39 -1.11 -7.06
C ILE A 252 4.08 -2.25 -6.30
N PRO A 253 4.85 -1.96 -5.23
CA PRO A 253 5.33 -3.00 -4.35
C PRO A 253 4.17 -3.52 -3.50
N VAL A 254 3.98 -4.83 -3.52
CA VAL A 254 3.02 -5.53 -2.67
C VAL A 254 3.72 -6.63 -1.92
N ILE A 255 3.57 -6.65 -0.60
CA ILE A 255 3.98 -7.78 0.23
C ILE A 255 2.72 -8.57 0.56
N THR A 256 2.67 -9.84 0.19
CA THR A 256 1.58 -10.74 0.59
C THR A 256 2.09 -11.61 1.73
N ALA A 257 1.44 -11.52 2.89
CA ALA A 257 1.78 -12.30 4.08
C ALA A 257 0.69 -13.35 4.32
N PHE A 258 1.08 -14.62 4.27
CA PHE A 258 0.27 -15.76 4.65
C PHE A 258 0.69 -16.20 6.04
N MET A 259 -0.27 -16.38 6.92
CA MET A 259 -0.01 -16.69 8.31
C MET A 259 -0.91 -17.82 8.80
N PRO A 260 -0.47 -18.58 9.81
CA PRO A 260 -1.38 -19.45 10.55
C PRO A 260 -2.62 -18.67 10.95
N ILE A 261 -3.72 -19.39 11.06
CA ILE A 261 -4.98 -18.76 11.43
C ILE A 261 -4.82 -18.00 12.75
N ALA A 262 -5.23 -16.73 12.73
CA ALA A 262 -5.26 -15.86 13.90
C ALA A 262 -6.23 -16.38 14.98
N ASP A 263 -7.34 -17.00 14.58
CA ASP A 263 -8.38 -17.50 15.50
C ASP A 263 -8.15 -18.96 15.91
N SER A 264 -7.83 -19.13 17.19
CA SER A 264 -7.52 -20.42 17.82
C SER A 264 -8.60 -21.51 17.69
N GLN A 265 -9.84 -21.16 17.31
CA GLN A 265 -10.93 -22.12 17.15
C GLN A 265 -10.92 -22.82 15.78
N ARG A 266 -10.09 -22.39 14.84
CA ARG A 266 -10.04 -22.93 13.47
C ARG A 266 -8.90 -23.96 13.31
N GLN A 267 -9.08 -24.90 12.38
CA GLN A 267 -8.04 -25.85 12.03
C GLN A 267 -6.94 -25.17 11.20
N ILE A 268 -5.70 -25.24 11.68
CA ILE A 268 -4.53 -24.66 11.02
C ILE A 268 -4.03 -25.65 9.95
N THR A 269 -3.92 -25.21 8.70
CA THR A 269 -3.22 -25.95 7.63
C THR A 269 -1.81 -25.42 7.42
N LEU A 270 -1.59 -24.13 7.67
CA LEU A 270 -0.29 -23.48 7.54
C LEU A 270 0.42 -23.37 8.89
N ASN A 271 1.45 -24.20 9.11
CA ASN A 271 2.18 -24.26 10.39
C ASN A 271 3.12 -23.07 10.62
N THR A 272 3.64 -22.48 9.53
CA THR A 272 4.62 -21.39 9.58
C THR A 272 4.22 -20.29 8.60
N PRO A 273 4.29 -19.01 8.99
CA PRO A 273 4.01 -17.93 8.06
C PRO A 273 4.92 -17.98 6.84
N LYS A 274 4.37 -17.55 5.70
CA LYS A 274 5.10 -17.37 4.44
C LYS A 274 4.82 -15.96 3.93
N SER A 275 5.81 -15.33 3.31
CA SER A 275 5.62 -14.02 2.71
C SER A 275 6.26 -13.96 1.33
N PHE A 276 5.64 -13.16 0.47
CA PHE A 276 6.05 -12.97 -0.92
C PHE A 276 5.98 -11.49 -1.27
N MET A 277 6.88 -11.05 -2.14
CA MET A 277 6.90 -9.69 -2.63
C MET A 277 6.63 -9.70 -4.13
N SER A 278 5.82 -8.76 -4.59
CA SER A 278 5.56 -8.55 -6.01
C SER A 278 5.66 -7.08 -6.36
N CYS A 279 6.34 -6.77 -7.46
CA CYS A 279 6.50 -5.40 -7.95
C CYS A 279 5.72 -5.26 -9.24
N GLY A 280 4.45 -4.92 -9.09
CA GLY A 280 3.53 -4.83 -10.21
C GLY A 280 3.72 -3.55 -11.01
N ARG A 281 3.77 -3.64 -12.34
CA ARG A 281 3.66 -2.49 -13.26
C ARG A 281 2.80 -2.87 -14.45
N THR A 282 2.40 -1.89 -15.25
CA THR A 282 1.77 -2.17 -16.54
C THR A 282 2.84 -2.27 -17.63
N SER A 283 3.04 -3.46 -18.17
CA SER A 283 4.07 -3.74 -19.18
C SER A 283 3.52 -4.01 -20.58
N ASN A 284 2.25 -4.41 -20.68
CA ASN A 284 1.59 -4.78 -21.93
C ASN A 284 0.63 -3.68 -22.36
N LEU A 285 0.99 -2.96 -23.42
CA LEU A 285 0.11 -1.97 -24.05
C LEU A 285 -0.91 -2.66 -24.95
N THR A 286 -2.18 -2.34 -24.78
CA THR A 286 -3.27 -2.76 -25.66
C THR A 286 -3.15 -2.08 -27.02
N GLN A 287 -3.60 -2.76 -28.09
CA GLN A 287 -3.62 -2.18 -29.43
C GLN A 287 -4.43 -0.88 -29.46
N GLY A 288 -3.84 0.18 -30.02
CA GLY A 288 -4.45 1.51 -30.09
C GLY A 288 -4.10 2.43 -28.92
N SER A 289 -3.44 1.92 -27.88
CA SER A 289 -2.90 2.76 -26.80
C SER A 289 -1.76 3.65 -27.29
N ILE A 290 -1.60 4.79 -26.62
CA ILE A 290 -0.49 5.71 -26.87
C ILE A 290 0.81 5.03 -26.41
N PRO A 291 1.86 4.98 -27.26
CA PRO A 291 3.13 4.38 -26.88
C PRO A 291 3.76 5.16 -25.73
N ILE A 292 4.27 4.43 -24.74
CA ILE A 292 4.96 5.03 -23.60
C ILE A 292 6.42 5.26 -24.03
N PRO A 293 7.00 6.45 -23.77
CA PRO A 293 8.42 6.65 -23.99
C PRO A 293 9.25 5.67 -23.15
N ALA A 294 10.52 5.47 -23.50
CA ALA A 294 11.42 4.77 -22.58
C ALA A 294 11.59 5.61 -21.32
N ALA A 295 11.52 4.97 -20.15
CA ALA A 295 11.91 5.63 -18.91
C ALA A 295 13.38 6.09 -19.00
N PRO A 296 13.76 7.18 -18.28
CA PRO A 296 15.16 7.57 -18.21
C PRO A 296 16.00 6.41 -17.68
N ALA A 297 17.31 6.38 -17.98
CA ALA A 297 18.19 5.39 -17.36
C ALA A 297 18.21 5.62 -15.84
N PRO A 298 18.18 4.56 -15.01
CA PRO A 298 18.31 4.72 -13.57
C PRO A 298 19.67 5.34 -13.26
N GLU A 299 19.68 6.28 -12.31
CA GLU A 299 20.94 6.78 -11.76
C GLU A 299 21.58 5.66 -10.94
N LEU A 300 22.91 5.55 -10.98
CA LEU A 300 23.59 4.54 -10.17
C LEU A 300 23.29 4.83 -8.70
N VAL A 301 22.77 3.84 -7.98
CA VAL A 301 22.65 3.94 -6.54
C VAL A 301 24.08 3.87 -6.01
N GLU A 302 24.65 5.03 -5.69
CA GLU A 302 25.91 5.07 -4.97
C GLU A 302 25.68 4.41 -3.62
N THR A 303 26.16 3.18 -3.48
CA THR A 303 26.20 2.49 -2.19
C THR A 303 26.98 3.40 -1.26
N PHE A 304 26.27 4.09 -0.38
CA PHE A 304 26.87 4.92 0.65
C PHE A 304 27.56 3.96 1.60
N VAL A 305 28.79 3.58 1.28
CA VAL A 305 29.66 2.80 2.17
C VAL A 305 29.94 3.73 3.33
N GLY A 306 29.11 3.60 4.36
CA GLY A 306 29.25 4.33 5.61
C GLY A 306 30.65 4.05 6.16
N SER A 307 31.56 4.97 5.87
CA SER A 307 32.92 4.97 6.37
C SER A 307 32.89 5.38 7.85
N ASN A 308 32.26 4.54 8.68
CA ASN A 308 32.39 4.55 10.14
C ASN A 308 33.57 3.66 10.56
N GLY A 309 34.68 3.77 9.82
CA GLY A 309 35.97 3.24 10.21
C GLY A 309 36.63 4.16 11.23
N SER A 310 36.19 4.12 12.49
CA SER A 310 37.06 4.50 13.60
C SER A 310 38.22 3.52 13.63
N ALA A 311 39.34 3.91 13.02
CA ALA A 311 40.58 3.16 13.05
C ALA A 311 41.09 3.04 14.50
N MET A 312 40.78 1.93 15.16
CA MET A 312 41.64 1.44 16.24
C MET A 312 42.89 0.86 15.59
N ALA A 313 43.98 1.62 15.68
CA ALA A 313 45.32 1.15 15.38
C ALA A 313 45.67 -0.03 16.31
N ALA A 314 45.67 -1.25 15.76
CA ALA A 314 46.28 -2.40 16.40
C ALA A 314 47.47 -2.86 15.54
N ASN A 315 48.65 -2.64 16.13
CA ASN A 315 49.99 -2.97 15.69
C ASN A 315 50.16 -4.49 15.49
N GLY A 316 50.77 -4.94 14.39
CA GLY A 316 50.92 -6.38 14.11
C GLY A 316 51.76 -6.75 12.88
N THR A 317 53.04 -6.40 12.91
CA THR A 317 54.24 -7.06 12.33
C THR A 317 54.11 -8.19 11.27
N SER A 318 54.58 -7.85 10.06
CA SER A 318 55.52 -8.55 9.14
C SER A 318 55.46 -10.07 8.90
N SER A 319 55.29 -10.46 7.62
CA SER A 319 56.31 -11.24 6.88
C SER A 319 56.06 -11.26 5.35
N ASN A 320 57.17 -11.30 4.62
CA ASN A 320 57.35 -11.15 3.17
C ASN A 320 56.72 -12.26 2.31
N THR A 321 56.37 -11.98 1.04
CA THR A 321 57.11 -12.49 -0.16
C THR A 321 56.48 -12.12 -1.52
N THR A 322 57.29 -11.44 -2.34
CA THR A 322 57.60 -11.66 -3.77
C THR A 322 56.60 -11.38 -4.91
N ASP A 323 56.94 -10.33 -5.67
CA ASP A 323 56.85 -10.08 -7.13
C ASP A 323 55.89 -10.88 -8.03
N SER A 324 55.04 -10.15 -8.79
CA SER A 324 55.13 -10.09 -10.26
C SER A 324 54.10 -9.14 -10.91
N ALA A 325 54.60 -8.38 -11.89
CA ALA A 325 53.93 -7.90 -13.11
C ALA A 325 52.80 -6.84 -13.02
N GLN A 326 53.25 -5.58 -12.95
CA GLN A 326 52.83 -4.41 -13.72
C GLN A 326 51.76 -4.64 -14.81
N SER A 327 50.56 -4.09 -14.57
CA SER A 327 49.68 -3.57 -15.63
C SER A 327 49.18 -2.19 -15.18
N THR A 328 49.54 -1.18 -15.97
CA THR A 328 49.21 0.22 -15.73
C THR A 328 47.77 0.45 -16.18
N GLN A 329 46.85 0.47 -15.23
CA GLN A 329 45.45 0.84 -15.45
C GLN A 329 45.27 2.26 -14.93
N GLU A 330 45.04 3.21 -15.85
CA GLU A 330 44.72 4.60 -15.53
C GLU A 330 43.36 4.63 -14.82
N ASN A 331 43.39 4.73 -13.48
CA ASN A 331 42.25 5.12 -12.68
C ASN A 331 41.96 6.60 -12.98
N GLY A 332 40.95 6.85 -13.81
CA GLY A 332 40.29 8.14 -13.87
C GLY A 332 39.50 8.33 -12.58
N ASP A 333 40.10 9.00 -11.60
CA ASP A 333 39.41 9.54 -10.43
C ASP A 333 38.27 10.45 -10.92
N ALA A 334 37.04 9.93 -10.89
CA ALA A 334 35.85 10.74 -11.05
C ALA A 334 35.69 11.57 -9.78
N ASP A 335 36.19 12.81 -9.81
CA ASP A 335 35.98 13.82 -8.78
C ASP A 335 34.50 13.90 -8.41
N GLY A 336 34.16 13.30 -7.25
CA GLY A 336 32.88 13.49 -6.59
C GLY A 336 32.74 14.97 -6.24
N GLY A 337 31.98 15.69 -7.07
CA GLY A 337 31.67 17.10 -6.89
C GLY A 337 30.86 17.32 -5.62
N SER A 338 31.55 17.37 -4.47
CA SER A 338 30.98 17.79 -3.20
C SER A 338 30.31 19.15 -3.40
N ILE A 339 29.01 19.21 -3.15
CA ILE A 339 28.24 20.44 -3.27
C ILE A 339 28.84 21.41 -2.27
N SER A 340 29.52 22.43 -2.79
CA SER A 340 30.17 23.48 -1.99
C SER A 340 29.19 23.96 -0.92
N GLY A 341 29.64 23.99 0.33
CA GLY A 341 28.82 24.41 1.47
C GLY A 341 28.17 25.79 1.27
N GLY A 342 28.71 26.63 0.38
CA GLY A 342 28.10 27.88 -0.04
C GLY A 342 26.75 27.74 -0.76
N ALA A 343 26.55 26.68 -1.55
CA ALA A 343 25.28 26.44 -2.25
C ALA A 343 24.17 26.03 -1.28
N ILE A 344 24.51 25.19 -0.29
CA ILE A 344 23.58 24.77 0.76
C ILE A 344 23.17 25.98 1.63
N ALA A 345 24.12 26.85 1.98
CA ALA A 345 23.81 28.07 2.75
C ALA A 345 22.86 29.03 2.02
N GLY A 346 22.99 29.15 0.68
CA GLY A 346 22.13 30.01 -0.13
C GLY A 346 20.66 29.57 -0.12
N ILE A 347 20.39 28.26 -0.21
CA ILE A 347 19.02 27.72 -0.22
C ILE A 347 18.33 27.98 1.12
N VAL A 348 19.03 27.79 2.24
CA VAL A 348 18.46 27.98 3.58
C VAL A 348 18.02 29.43 3.80
N ILE A 349 18.85 30.41 3.41
CA ILE A 349 18.52 31.83 3.53
C ILE A 349 17.31 32.19 2.64
N GLY A 350 17.26 31.63 1.43
CA GLY A 350 16.14 31.82 0.51
C GLY A 350 14.80 31.34 1.08
N VAL A 351 14.77 30.15 1.70
CA VAL A 351 13.54 29.59 2.30
C VAL A 351 13.08 30.42 3.50
N VAL A 352 13.99 30.87 4.36
CA VAL A 352 13.64 31.71 5.53
C VAL A 352 13.02 33.04 5.09
N LEU A 353 13.58 33.71 4.09
CA LEU A 353 13.02 34.95 3.54
C LEU A 353 11.68 34.70 2.82
N GLY A 354 11.56 33.59 2.07
CA GLY A 354 10.33 33.21 1.40
C GLY A 354 9.17 32.99 2.37
N LEU A 355 9.39 32.24 3.46
CA LEU A 355 8.38 31.99 4.48
C LEU A 355 7.96 33.27 5.22
N ALA A 356 8.90 34.20 5.46
CA ALA A 356 8.58 35.49 6.07
C ALA A 356 7.62 36.33 5.20
N VAL A 357 7.84 36.36 3.87
CA VAL A 357 6.98 37.10 2.93
C VAL A 357 5.60 36.46 2.84
N VAL A 358 5.51 35.12 2.72
CA VAL A 358 4.23 34.40 2.67
C VAL A 358 3.45 34.57 3.97
N GLY A 359 4.12 34.47 5.12
CA GLY A 359 3.52 34.71 6.44
C GLY A 359 2.95 36.12 6.57
N ALA A 360 3.71 37.14 6.13
CA ALA A 360 3.26 38.53 6.12
C ALA A 360 2.04 38.74 5.19
N ALA A 361 2.03 38.10 4.01
CA ALA A 361 0.91 38.18 3.08
C ALA A 361 -0.37 37.56 3.66
N VAL A 362 -0.29 36.35 4.23
CA VAL A 362 -1.44 35.68 4.87
C VAL A 362 -1.97 36.50 6.04
N TRP A 363 -1.08 37.00 6.90
CA TRP A 363 -1.46 37.85 8.02
C TRP A 363 -2.16 39.13 7.54
N PHE A 364 -1.62 39.80 6.52
CA PHE A 364 -2.21 41.02 5.97
C PHE A 364 -3.59 40.80 5.37
N PHE A 365 -3.80 39.73 4.58
CA PHE A 365 -5.10 39.47 3.96
C PHE A 365 -6.18 38.99 4.95
N VAL A 366 -5.80 38.23 5.99
CA VAL A 366 -6.77 37.73 6.98
C VAL A 366 -7.14 38.79 8.01
N PHE A 367 -6.16 39.55 8.52
CA PHE A 367 -6.44 40.53 9.58
C PHE A 367 -7.00 41.86 9.06
N ARG A 368 -6.71 42.25 7.82
CA ARG A 368 -7.23 43.51 7.24
C ARG A 368 -8.75 43.47 6.99
N LYS A 369 -9.34 42.29 6.79
CA LYS A 369 -10.79 42.15 6.51
C LYS A 369 -11.72 42.18 7.73
N ARG A 370 -11.19 42.20 8.97
CA ARG A 370 -12.04 42.12 10.18
C ARG A 370 -12.42 43.46 10.85
N LYS A 371 -12.19 44.62 10.22
CA LYS A 371 -12.47 45.94 10.82
C LYS A 371 -13.69 46.69 10.28
N GLY A 372 -14.65 46.03 9.64
CA GLY A 372 -15.86 46.70 9.18
C GLY A 372 -17.12 45.87 9.38
N GLN A 373 -17.66 45.85 10.61
CA GLN A 373 -19.10 45.71 10.93
C GLN A 373 -19.28 45.59 12.45
N THR A 374 -19.01 46.67 13.18
CA THR A 374 -19.64 46.93 14.48
C THR A 374 -20.51 48.15 14.29
N GLY A 375 -21.82 47.95 14.20
CA GLY A 375 -22.77 49.05 14.11
C GLY A 375 -24.15 48.61 13.65
N ALA A 376 -24.97 48.17 14.62
CA ALA A 376 -26.38 48.56 14.78
C ALA A 376 -27.10 47.49 15.63
N ALA A 377 -27.22 47.79 16.91
CA ALA A 377 -28.34 47.33 17.70
C ALA A 377 -29.62 48.00 17.17
N GLU A 378 -30.73 47.28 17.06
CA GLU A 378 -32.07 47.79 17.41
C GLU A 378 -33.02 46.64 17.72
N LEU A 379 -33.81 46.88 18.77
CA LEU A 379 -34.97 46.14 19.24
C LEU A 379 -36.15 46.21 18.24
N SER A 380 -37.19 45.41 18.51
CA SER A 380 -38.56 45.45 17.93
C SER A 380 -38.76 44.46 16.79
N GLY A 381 -39.82 43.65 16.70
CA GLY A 381 -41.08 43.70 17.43
C GLY A 381 -41.95 42.50 17.07
N TYR A 382 -42.90 42.27 17.96
CA TYR A 382 -44.01 41.35 17.90
C TYR A 382 -45.09 41.91 16.94
N GLY A 383 -45.69 41.07 16.10
CA GLY A 383 -46.83 41.40 15.23
C GLY A 383 -46.84 40.54 13.97
N ALA A 384 -47.66 39.49 13.89
CA ALA A 384 -49.03 39.54 13.37
C ALA A 384 -49.10 40.06 11.92
N ILE A 385 -49.46 39.20 10.96
CA ILE A 385 -50.67 39.34 10.11
C ILE A 385 -50.70 38.35 8.92
N GLU A 386 -51.92 37.84 8.71
CA GLU A 386 -52.60 37.36 7.48
C GLU A 386 -52.01 36.29 6.54
N ASN A 387 -52.65 35.13 6.62
CA ASN A 387 -53.44 34.52 5.54
C ASN A 387 -53.54 35.31 4.22
N LYS A 388 -53.10 34.69 3.12
CA LYS A 388 -53.93 34.67 1.91
C LYS A 388 -53.92 33.30 1.26
N GLU A 389 -55.13 32.76 1.20
CA GLU A 389 -55.53 31.54 0.51
C GLU A 389 -55.03 31.52 -0.94
N THR A 390 -54.54 30.36 -1.39
CA THR A 390 -54.96 29.80 -2.68
C THR A 390 -55.04 28.29 -2.56
N ARG A 391 -56.28 27.81 -2.64
CA ARG A 391 -56.78 26.45 -2.93
C ARG A 391 -55.91 25.77 -4.01
N GLN A 392 -55.80 24.46 -4.18
CA GLN A 392 -56.65 23.31 -3.87
C GLN A 392 -55.83 22.09 -4.32
N ASN A 393 -55.64 21.09 -3.46
CA ASN A 393 -55.89 19.69 -3.78
C ASN A 393 -55.60 18.84 -2.54
N SER A 394 -56.70 18.45 -1.93
CA SER A 394 -56.83 17.51 -0.84
C SER A 394 -56.59 16.09 -1.35
N VAL A 395 -55.73 15.33 -0.68
CA VAL A 395 -56.06 13.97 -0.25
C VAL A 395 -55.49 13.77 1.15
N GLU A 396 -56.42 13.82 2.10
CA GLU A 396 -56.51 13.17 3.41
C GLU A 396 -55.33 12.33 3.95
N ALA A 397 -55.01 12.61 5.21
CA ALA A 397 -54.13 11.87 6.12
C ALA A 397 -54.88 10.67 6.79
N PRO A 398 -54.32 9.90 7.77
CA PRO A 398 -53.95 10.47 9.07
C PRO A 398 -52.61 9.97 9.69
N ASN A 399 -51.92 10.97 10.24
CA ASN A 399 -51.18 11.00 11.50
C ASN A 399 -51.47 9.85 12.50
N ASN A 400 -50.43 9.28 13.10
CA ASN A 400 -50.43 9.08 14.56
C ASN A 400 -49.02 8.93 15.14
N ASN A 401 -48.76 9.75 16.15
CA ASN A 401 -47.66 9.67 17.08
C ASN A 401 -47.75 8.39 17.93
N SER A 402 -46.62 7.72 18.20
CA SER A 402 -46.49 6.93 19.42
C SER A 402 -45.03 6.85 19.87
N ILE A 403 -44.78 7.55 20.97
CA ILE A 403 -43.74 7.29 21.95
C ILE A 403 -43.82 5.82 22.38
N SER A 404 -42.68 5.16 22.60
CA SER A 404 -42.60 3.95 23.42
C SER A 404 -41.29 3.95 24.21
N GLU A 405 -41.38 4.49 25.42
CA GLU A 405 -40.63 3.99 26.57
C GLU A 405 -41.29 2.70 27.05
N MET A 406 -40.48 1.65 27.27
CA MET A 406 -40.70 0.57 28.23
C MET A 406 -39.33 -0.13 28.37
N GLY A 407 -38.70 -0.29 29.53
CA GLY A 407 -39.24 -0.34 30.88
C GLY A 407 -39.56 -1.78 31.28
N GLY A 408 -38.52 -2.55 31.60
CA GLY A 408 -38.51 -3.70 32.53
C GLY A 408 -39.34 -4.95 32.21
N THR A 409 -38.74 -6.14 32.32
CA THR A 409 -38.89 -7.01 33.51
C THR A 409 -38.33 -8.41 33.27
N ASP A 410 -37.88 -8.98 34.38
CA ASP A 410 -37.45 -10.35 34.65
C ASP A 410 -38.26 -11.46 33.98
N GLY A 411 -37.57 -12.56 33.68
CA GLY A 411 -38.18 -13.82 33.32
C GLY A 411 -37.15 -14.91 33.08
N GLY A 412 -36.56 -15.43 34.17
CA GLY A 412 -35.63 -16.55 34.11
C GLY A 412 -36.28 -17.83 33.57
N GLN A 413 -35.52 -18.61 32.82
CA GLN A 413 -35.62 -20.06 32.84
C GLN A 413 -34.22 -20.69 32.85
N TYR A 414 -34.01 -21.44 33.93
CA TYR A 414 -32.98 -22.45 34.12
C TYR A 414 -32.88 -23.40 32.91
N GLN A 415 -31.66 -23.66 32.44
CA GLN A 415 -31.29 -24.96 31.89
C GLN A 415 -30.15 -25.56 32.71
N PRO A 416 -30.35 -26.74 33.34
CA PRO A 416 -29.25 -27.50 33.92
C PRO A 416 -28.68 -28.45 32.86
N GLY A 417 -27.36 -28.48 32.67
CA GLY A 417 -26.79 -29.51 31.81
C GLY A 417 -25.36 -29.35 31.32
N TRP A 418 -24.45 -28.73 32.08
CA TRP A 418 -23.02 -28.85 31.75
C TRP A 418 -22.49 -30.17 32.30
N LYS A 419 -22.39 -31.17 31.43
CA LYS A 419 -21.60 -32.37 31.70
C LYS A 419 -20.14 -31.95 31.77
N THR A 420 -19.51 -32.18 32.92
CA THR A 420 -18.07 -32.19 33.11
C THR A 420 -17.45 -33.15 32.09
N SER A 421 -16.73 -32.61 31.11
CA SER A 421 -15.87 -33.37 30.22
C SER A 421 -14.74 -33.99 31.05
N GLU A 422 -14.62 -35.31 30.97
CA GLU A 422 -13.50 -36.09 31.49
C GLU A 422 -12.18 -35.55 30.93
N ALA A 423 -11.17 -35.48 31.79
CA ALA A 423 -9.81 -35.17 31.39
C ALA A 423 -9.30 -36.27 30.44
N VAL A 424 -9.10 -35.92 29.18
CA VAL A 424 -8.39 -36.75 28.21
C VAL A 424 -6.90 -36.66 28.53
N GLU A 425 -6.31 -37.75 29.00
CA GLU A 425 -4.86 -37.85 29.19
C GLU A 425 -4.15 -37.85 27.84
N LEU A 426 -3.21 -36.92 27.67
CA LEU A 426 -2.31 -36.85 26.52
C LEU A 426 -1.32 -38.02 26.57
N PRO A 427 -1.12 -38.77 25.47
CA PRO A 427 -0.11 -39.82 25.41
C PRO A 427 1.28 -39.22 25.63
N THR A 428 2.02 -39.83 26.55
CA THR A 428 3.39 -39.47 26.90
C THR A 428 4.32 -39.57 25.70
N TYR A 429 5.09 -38.50 25.53
CA TYR A 429 6.13 -38.32 24.53
C TYR A 429 7.13 -39.50 24.57
N ARG A 430 7.26 -40.24 23.46
CA ARG A 430 8.30 -41.27 23.29
C ARG A 430 9.68 -40.61 23.25
N ASN A 431 10.60 -41.14 24.05
CA ASN A 431 12.01 -40.78 24.02
C ASN A 431 12.62 -40.88 22.60
N PRO A 432 13.56 -39.99 22.24
CA PRO A 432 14.30 -40.11 20.99
C PRO A 432 15.14 -41.39 20.98
N VAL A 433 15.06 -42.12 19.87
CA VAL A 433 15.90 -43.28 19.56
C VAL A 433 17.28 -42.77 19.19
N GLU A 434 18.31 -43.20 19.92
CA GLU A 434 19.70 -42.91 19.57
C GLU A 434 20.12 -43.70 18.32
N LEU A 435 20.70 -43.00 17.35
CA LEU A 435 21.31 -43.59 16.15
C LEU A 435 22.67 -44.21 16.52
N PRO A 436 22.95 -45.46 16.12
CA PRO A 436 24.26 -46.06 16.32
C PRO A 436 25.31 -45.34 15.48
N GLY A 437 26.32 -44.79 16.16
CA GLY A 437 27.51 -44.22 15.53
C GLY A 437 28.33 -45.30 14.82
N ASN A 438 28.52 -45.15 13.51
CA ASN A 438 29.48 -45.92 12.75
C ASN A 438 30.91 -45.51 13.13
N ARG A 439 31.71 -46.51 13.52
CA ARG A 439 33.17 -46.45 13.55
C ARG A 439 33.74 -46.96 12.24
#